data_AF-A0A2E4V075-F1
#
_entry.id   AF-A0A2E4V075-F1
#
_cell.length_a   1.000
_cell.length_b   1.000
_cell.length_c   1.000
_cell.angle_alpha   90.00
_cell.angle_beta   90.00
_cell.angle_gamma   90.00
#
_symmetry.space_group_name_H-M   'P 1'
#
loop_
_entity.id
_entity.type
_entity.pdbx_description
1 polymer ?
#
loop_
_entity_poly.entity_id
_entity_poly.type
_entity_poly.pdbx_seq_one_letter_code
_entity_poly.pdbx_strand_id
1 'polypeptide(L)'
;MQIMEYDLQFASRNYLSKNFSNYGREFGFFLESKFDFGNIGIKPILAITSGDGINSFGENSLDSDHGGFKYGGRLNIYPMGFFKANNEFTGHDLLKEDDLKLMIGGSASLNIGASHKVGEGHYNEEIISDGTFMFYNSDSTLENKLPNYLKNNIDVLVKYKGFNFLLEYVNTAAYNLQGTAINPSGTLLDTTQISEYLVLGNAYNLQIGYLFKNDLSIDIRWGQSFKEFSFNENSILKNYDNMALGISKYFSKRAVKTQLMARYLNFYENTDFNQLSIEMLLQIKF
;
A
#
# COMPACT_ATOMS: atom_id res chain seq x y z
N MET A 1 3.77 2.69 -0.88
CA MET A 1 3.82 4.07 -0.34
C MET A 1 5.23 4.36 0.12
N GLN A 2 5.84 5.48 -0.31
CA GLN A 2 7.23 5.85 0.03
C GLN A 2 7.35 6.62 1.37
N ILE A 3 6.22 7.08 1.91
CA ILE A 3 6.15 7.86 3.15
C ILE A 3 5.98 6.92 4.34
N MET A 4 6.85 7.04 5.33
CA MET A 4 6.80 6.25 6.57
C MET A 4 5.66 6.72 7.49
N GLU A 5 5.21 5.88 8.41
CA GLU A 5 4.05 6.15 9.27
C GLU A 5 4.19 7.44 10.10
N TYR A 6 5.41 7.77 10.54
CA TYR A 6 5.69 8.97 11.31
C TYR A 6 5.75 10.25 10.46
N ASP A 7 5.71 10.15 9.13
CA ASP A 7 5.79 11.27 8.19
C ASP A 7 4.49 11.50 7.40
N LEU A 8 3.41 10.81 7.78
CA LEU A 8 2.11 10.93 7.15
C LEU A 8 1.49 12.34 7.34
N GLN A 9 0.76 12.78 6.31
CA GLN A 9 -0.04 14.01 6.35
C GLN A 9 -1.18 13.89 7.38
N PHE A 10 -1.90 12.78 7.39
CA PHE A 10 -2.95 12.44 8.36
C PHE A 10 -2.43 11.49 9.43
N ALA A 11 -3.15 11.34 10.54
CA ALA A 11 -2.70 10.50 11.65
C ALA A 11 -2.65 9.00 11.32
N SER A 12 -3.32 8.58 10.24
CA SER A 12 -3.25 7.22 9.74
C SER A 12 -3.18 7.14 8.21
N ARG A 13 -2.67 6.00 7.73
CA ARG A 13 -2.58 5.65 6.31
C ARG A 13 -3.95 5.79 5.63
N ASN A 14 -3.95 6.18 4.36
CA ASN A 14 -5.17 6.19 3.58
C ASN A 14 -5.74 4.76 3.42
N TYR A 15 -7.03 4.66 3.08
CA TYR A 15 -7.70 3.36 3.03
C TYR A 15 -7.21 2.49 1.86
N LEU A 16 -6.70 3.08 0.77
CA LEU A 16 -5.99 2.35 -0.29
C LEU A 16 -4.77 1.63 0.29
N SER A 17 -3.88 2.34 0.98
CA SER A 17 -2.70 1.73 1.58
C SER A 17 -3.06 0.67 2.64
N LYS A 18 -4.14 0.85 3.39
CA LYS A 18 -4.59 -0.13 4.42
C LYS A 18 -5.15 -1.42 3.80
N ASN A 19 -5.76 -1.35 2.62
CA ASN A 19 -6.34 -2.54 1.97
C ASN A 19 -5.33 -3.28 1.10
N PHE A 20 -4.38 -2.57 0.48
CA PHE A 20 -3.47 -3.15 -0.51
C PHE A 20 -2.07 -3.44 0.03
N SER A 21 -1.76 -3.09 1.28
CA SER A 21 -0.46 -3.35 1.91
C SER A 21 -0.61 -3.46 3.43
N ASN A 22 0.18 -4.34 4.05
CA ASN A 22 0.23 -4.47 5.49
C ASN A 22 1.38 -3.64 6.06
N TYR A 23 2.61 -4.05 5.78
CA TYR A 23 3.82 -3.41 6.30
C TYR A 23 4.75 -2.96 5.18
N GLY A 24 4.66 -3.59 3.99
CA GLY A 24 5.60 -3.38 2.90
C GLY A 24 7.04 -3.76 3.24
N ARG A 25 7.24 -4.56 4.28
CA ARG A 25 8.54 -5.00 4.79
C ARG A 25 8.74 -6.47 4.47
N GLU A 26 9.83 -6.77 3.81
CA GLU A 26 10.18 -8.12 3.35
C GLU A 26 11.68 -8.34 3.45
N PHE A 27 12.08 -9.59 3.60
CA PHE A 27 13.48 -9.98 3.51
C PHE A 27 13.90 -10.16 2.05
N GLY A 28 15.05 -9.61 1.66
CA GLY A 28 15.52 -9.71 0.28
C GLY A 28 16.68 -8.79 -0.08
N PHE A 29 16.97 -8.75 -1.38
CA PHE A 29 17.96 -7.87 -1.99
C PHE A 29 17.28 -6.65 -2.61
N PHE A 30 17.82 -5.47 -2.33
CA PHE A 30 17.31 -4.21 -2.82
C PHE A 30 18.45 -3.44 -3.51
N LEU A 31 18.20 -2.95 -4.72
CA LEU A 31 19.12 -2.09 -5.46
C LEU A 31 18.42 -0.75 -5.71
N GLU A 32 19.00 0.31 -5.17
CA GLU A 32 18.53 1.68 -5.36
C GLU A 32 19.63 2.49 -6.04
N SER A 33 19.25 3.35 -6.98
CA SER A 33 20.18 4.30 -7.60
C SER A 33 19.51 5.66 -7.77
N LYS A 34 20.33 6.68 -7.95
CA LYS A 34 19.88 8.07 -8.11
C LYS A 34 20.76 8.73 -9.18
N PHE A 35 20.11 9.30 -10.18
CA PHE A 35 20.76 9.94 -11.32
C PHE A 35 20.19 11.34 -11.55
N ASP A 36 21.08 12.27 -11.90
CA ASP A 36 20.75 13.64 -12.27
C ASP A 36 21.08 13.84 -13.76
N PHE A 37 20.07 14.17 -14.56
CA PHE A 37 20.19 14.49 -15.98
C PHE A 37 19.83 15.95 -16.19
N GLY A 38 20.81 16.84 -15.93
CA GLY A 38 20.56 18.27 -15.89
C GLY A 38 19.63 18.62 -14.73
N ASN A 39 18.42 19.08 -15.04
CA ASN A 39 17.40 19.39 -14.03
C ASN A 39 16.41 18.23 -13.78
N ILE A 40 16.51 17.11 -14.49
CA ILE A 40 15.61 15.96 -14.31
C ILE A 40 16.29 14.95 -13.40
N GLY A 41 15.65 14.61 -12.29
CA GLY A 41 16.08 13.53 -11.40
C GLY A 41 15.44 12.21 -11.79
N ILE A 42 16.18 11.10 -11.72
CA ILE A 42 15.66 9.75 -11.93
C ILE A 42 16.15 8.86 -10.78
N LYS A 43 15.24 8.09 -10.19
CA LYS A 43 15.55 7.19 -9.08
C LYS A 43 14.90 5.81 -9.32
N PRO A 44 15.62 4.88 -9.96
CA PRO A 44 15.17 3.49 -10.10
C PRO A 44 15.45 2.69 -8.82
N ILE A 45 14.57 1.74 -8.54
CA ILE A 45 14.65 0.81 -7.42
C ILE A 45 14.26 -0.58 -7.93
N LEU A 46 15.03 -1.60 -7.61
CA LEU A 46 14.74 -3.01 -7.89
C LEU A 46 14.77 -3.80 -6.59
N ALA A 47 13.93 -4.82 -6.48
CA ALA A 47 13.85 -5.69 -5.31
C ALA A 47 13.63 -7.14 -5.73
N ILE A 48 14.32 -8.05 -5.07
CA ILE A 48 14.04 -9.49 -5.08
C ILE A 48 13.89 -9.90 -3.63
N THR A 49 12.68 -10.26 -3.23
CA THR A 49 12.32 -10.59 -1.85
C THR A 49 11.72 -11.98 -1.78
N SER A 50 11.55 -12.52 -0.57
CA SER A 50 10.82 -13.76 -0.40
C SER A 50 9.36 -13.65 -0.83
N GLY A 51 8.69 -12.54 -0.49
CA GLY A 51 7.25 -12.37 -0.72
C GLY A 51 6.37 -12.67 0.51
N ASP A 52 6.99 -13.14 1.59
CA ASP A 52 6.33 -13.63 2.80
C ASP A 52 6.20 -12.57 3.92
N GLY A 53 6.48 -11.30 3.60
CA GLY A 53 6.45 -10.24 4.60
C GLY A 53 7.62 -10.30 5.58
N ILE A 54 7.38 -9.83 6.81
CA ILE A 54 8.41 -9.69 7.86
C ILE A 54 8.88 -11.05 8.39
N ASN A 55 8.06 -12.09 8.23
CA ASN A 55 8.23 -13.39 8.89
C ASN A 55 8.65 -14.50 7.92
N SER A 56 9.55 -14.24 6.98
CA SER A 56 10.06 -15.30 6.09
C SER A 56 10.77 -16.48 6.80
N PHE A 57 10.98 -16.39 8.12
CA PHE A 57 11.52 -17.45 8.97
C PHE A 57 10.72 -17.61 10.28
N GLY A 58 9.49 -17.10 10.36
CA GLY A 58 8.62 -17.20 11.53
C GLY A 58 9.27 -16.78 12.88
N GLU A 59 8.71 -17.31 13.97
CA GLU A 59 9.32 -17.32 15.31
C GLU A 59 10.42 -18.40 15.43
N ASN A 60 10.50 -19.33 14.46
CA ASN A 60 11.47 -20.42 14.44
C ASN A 60 11.85 -20.80 12.99
N SER A 61 13.12 -21.16 12.79
CA SER A 61 13.78 -21.49 11.52
C SER A 61 13.23 -22.68 10.71
N LEU A 62 12.16 -23.34 11.17
CA LEU A 62 11.46 -24.45 10.50
C LEU A 62 10.27 -23.94 9.66
N ASP A 63 9.99 -22.64 9.70
CA ASP A 63 8.97 -22.01 8.88
C ASP A 63 9.38 -21.99 7.41
N SER A 64 8.82 -22.91 6.61
CA SER A 64 9.17 -23.08 5.20
C SER A 64 8.29 -22.21 4.31
N ASP A 65 8.90 -21.40 3.46
CA ASP A 65 8.22 -20.73 2.34
C ASP A 65 7.54 -21.77 1.45
N HIS A 66 6.25 -21.57 1.17
CA HIS A 66 5.45 -22.41 0.29
C HIS A 66 5.41 -21.90 -1.16
N GLY A 67 5.77 -20.64 -1.37
CA GLY A 67 5.84 -19.97 -2.65
C GLY A 67 7.27 -19.93 -3.21
N GLY A 68 7.52 -18.90 -4.00
CA GLY A 68 8.85 -18.54 -4.45
C GLY A 68 9.04 -17.03 -4.40
N PHE A 69 10.12 -16.54 -4.99
CA PHE A 69 10.48 -15.14 -4.85
C PHE A 69 9.43 -14.15 -5.39
N LYS A 70 9.42 -12.97 -4.77
CA LYS A 70 8.74 -11.78 -5.25
C LYS A 70 9.72 -10.83 -5.91
N TYR A 71 9.36 -10.39 -7.12
CA TYR A 71 10.15 -9.48 -7.93
C TYR A 71 9.47 -8.12 -7.97
N GLY A 72 10.20 -7.06 -7.65
CA GLY A 72 9.68 -5.70 -7.57
C GLY A 72 10.56 -4.71 -8.33
N GLY A 73 9.92 -3.71 -8.93
CA GLY A 73 10.58 -2.58 -9.56
C GLY A 73 9.82 -1.29 -9.33
N ARG A 74 10.55 -0.19 -9.18
CA ARG A 74 10.00 1.17 -9.10
C ARG A 74 10.88 2.15 -9.85
N LEU A 75 10.25 3.12 -10.50
CA LEU A 75 10.92 4.26 -11.11
C LEU A 75 10.25 5.55 -10.64
N ASN A 76 11.02 6.41 -9.99
CA ASN A 76 10.62 7.79 -9.72
C ASN A 76 11.29 8.73 -10.71
N ILE A 77 10.51 9.60 -11.33
CA ILE A 77 10.99 10.68 -12.19
C ILE A 77 10.66 12.01 -11.52
N TYR A 78 11.62 12.92 -11.51
CA TYR A 78 11.52 14.25 -10.93
C TYR A 78 11.76 15.29 -12.04
N PRO A 79 10.73 15.66 -12.82
CA PRO A 79 10.88 16.52 -14.00
C PRO A 79 11.41 17.93 -13.68
N MET A 80 11.24 18.39 -12.45
CA MET A 80 11.63 19.72 -11.96
C MET A 80 12.78 19.65 -10.95
N GLY A 81 13.54 18.55 -10.98
CA GLY A 81 14.63 18.26 -10.05
C GLY A 81 14.13 17.70 -8.73
N PHE A 82 15.07 17.16 -7.94
CA PHE A 82 14.74 16.61 -6.63
C PHE A 82 14.17 17.67 -5.69
N PHE A 83 13.38 17.21 -4.72
CA PHE A 83 12.90 18.02 -3.59
C PHE A 83 14.06 18.42 -2.68
N LYS A 84 13.84 19.41 -1.80
CA LYS A 84 14.72 19.64 -0.65
C LYS A 84 14.85 18.34 0.15
N ALA A 85 16.03 18.11 0.73
CA ALA A 85 16.39 16.86 1.38
C ALA A 85 15.31 16.37 2.37
N ASN A 86 14.87 15.11 2.19
CA ASN A 86 13.84 14.42 2.96
C ASN A 86 12.40 14.92 2.78
N ASN A 87 12.18 16.01 2.03
CA ASN A 87 10.83 16.52 1.84
C ASN A 87 10.01 15.55 0.98
N GLU A 88 10.61 14.74 0.11
CA GLU A 88 9.91 13.70 -0.65
C GLU A 88 9.31 12.57 0.22
N PHE A 89 9.85 12.37 1.43
CA PHE A 89 9.40 11.31 2.35
C PHE A 89 8.34 11.79 3.33
N THR A 90 7.88 13.03 3.22
CA THR A 90 6.87 13.62 4.11
C THR A 90 5.60 13.93 3.36
N GLY A 91 4.44 13.79 3.99
CA GLY A 91 3.16 14.15 3.37
C GLY A 91 3.04 15.66 3.15
N HIS A 92 3.17 16.43 4.23
CA HIS A 92 3.17 17.89 4.15
C HIS A 92 4.43 18.43 3.48
N ASP A 93 4.35 19.56 2.78
CA ASP A 93 5.54 20.32 2.36
C ASP A 93 6.15 21.05 3.57
N LEU A 94 6.81 20.27 4.44
CA LEU A 94 7.44 20.79 5.64
C LEU A 94 8.52 21.78 5.24
N LEU A 95 9.42 21.42 4.32
CA LEU A 95 10.55 22.29 3.99
C LEU A 95 10.19 23.52 3.16
N LYS A 96 8.93 23.63 2.68
CA LYS A 96 8.41 24.72 1.87
C LYS A 96 9.28 24.91 0.65
N GLU A 97 9.05 24.08 -0.36
CA GLU A 97 9.77 24.17 -1.63
C GLU A 97 9.67 25.59 -2.19
N ASP A 98 10.80 26.15 -2.64
CA ASP A 98 10.82 27.53 -3.15
C ASP A 98 10.19 27.60 -4.55
N ASP A 99 10.40 26.55 -5.33
CA ASP A 99 9.88 26.32 -6.68
C ASP A 99 8.95 25.11 -6.72
N LEU A 100 8.14 24.99 -7.77
CA LEU A 100 7.26 23.84 -7.94
C LEU A 100 8.12 22.57 -8.10
N LYS A 101 7.87 21.58 -7.24
CA LYS A 101 8.51 20.26 -7.32
C LYS A 101 7.46 19.18 -7.60
N LEU A 102 7.82 18.25 -8.47
CA LEU A 102 6.98 17.17 -8.96
C LEU A 102 7.77 15.87 -8.97
N MET A 103 7.17 14.81 -8.43
CA MET A 103 7.58 13.43 -8.64
C MET A 103 6.44 12.64 -9.25
N ILE A 104 6.79 11.81 -10.24
CA ILE A 104 5.92 10.80 -10.83
C ILE A 104 6.59 9.45 -10.56
N GLY A 105 5.93 8.60 -9.78
CA GLY A 105 6.39 7.27 -9.41
C GLY A 105 5.52 6.19 -10.07
N GLY A 106 6.15 5.15 -10.60
CA GLY A 106 5.48 3.92 -11.01
C GLY A 106 6.18 2.72 -10.41
N SER A 107 5.42 1.75 -9.90
CA SER A 107 5.98 0.49 -9.39
C SER A 107 5.14 -0.73 -9.71
N ALA A 108 5.79 -1.87 -9.90
CA ALA A 108 5.15 -3.16 -10.11
C ALA A 108 5.84 -4.22 -9.24
N SER A 109 5.07 -5.16 -8.71
CA SER A 109 5.61 -6.36 -8.09
C SER A 109 4.83 -7.61 -8.45
N LEU A 110 5.53 -8.72 -8.63
CA LEU A 110 4.97 -10.04 -8.90
C LEU A 110 5.48 -11.00 -7.82
N ASN A 111 4.57 -11.47 -6.97
CA ASN A 111 4.83 -12.52 -5.99
C ASN A 111 4.49 -13.88 -6.62
N ILE A 112 5.42 -14.82 -6.66
CA ILE A 112 5.23 -16.15 -7.23
C ILE A 112 4.78 -17.10 -6.12
N GLY A 113 3.56 -17.63 -6.21
CA GLY A 113 3.02 -18.52 -5.17
C GLY A 113 2.64 -17.79 -3.87
N ALA A 114 1.87 -16.70 -3.97
CA ALA A 114 1.41 -15.95 -2.81
C ALA A 114 0.35 -16.73 -2.01
N SER A 115 0.51 -16.80 -0.70
CA SER A 115 -0.44 -17.45 0.23
C SER A 115 -1.02 -16.49 1.29
N HIS A 116 -1.02 -15.19 0.99
CA HIS A 116 -1.56 -14.15 1.85
C HIS A 116 -2.30 -13.08 1.02
N LYS A 117 -3.40 -12.55 1.58
CA LYS A 117 -4.36 -11.67 0.91
C LYS A 117 -3.78 -10.46 0.17
N VAL A 118 -2.66 -9.91 0.63
CA VAL A 118 -1.97 -8.78 -0.04
C VAL A 118 -0.54 -9.10 -0.48
N GLY A 119 -0.13 -10.38 -0.42
CA GLY A 119 1.20 -10.84 -0.82
C GLY A 119 2.34 -10.20 -0.02
N GLU A 120 2.19 -10.18 1.31
CA GLU A 120 3.12 -9.64 2.32
C GLU A 120 3.01 -10.51 3.60
N GLY A 121 3.05 -11.83 3.42
CA GLY A 121 2.78 -12.84 4.44
C GLY A 121 2.77 -14.22 3.79
N HIS A 122 2.94 -15.28 4.58
CA HIS A 122 2.80 -16.65 4.11
C HIS A 122 1.98 -17.52 5.06
N TYR A 123 1.47 -18.62 4.53
CA TYR A 123 0.69 -19.58 5.31
C TYR A 123 1.62 -20.43 6.15
N ASN A 124 1.23 -20.71 7.39
CA ASN A 124 1.93 -21.63 8.27
C ASN A 124 0.88 -22.51 8.96
N GLU A 125 1.06 -23.83 8.88
CA GLU A 125 0.11 -24.81 9.42
C GLU A 125 -0.02 -24.75 10.95
N GLU A 126 1.08 -24.40 11.65
CA GLU A 126 1.10 -24.29 13.11
C GLU A 126 0.55 -22.93 13.60
N ILE A 127 0.75 -21.86 12.81
CA ILE A 127 0.35 -20.49 13.14
C ILE A 127 -0.40 -19.86 11.96
N ILE A 128 -1.72 -20.00 11.97
CA ILE A 128 -2.59 -19.37 10.98
C ILE A 128 -2.65 -17.85 11.27
N SER A 129 -2.02 -17.06 10.40
CA SER A 129 -2.06 -15.60 10.48
C SER A 129 -3.18 -15.01 9.61
N ASP A 130 -3.63 -13.80 9.96
CA ASP A 130 -4.78 -13.14 9.31
C ASP A 130 -4.61 -13.04 7.79
N GLY A 131 -5.59 -13.55 7.04
CA GLY A 131 -5.62 -13.46 5.58
C GLY A 131 -4.65 -14.40 4.87
N THR A 132 -4.13 -15.42 5.55
CA THR A 132 -3.38 -16.51 4.90
C THR A 132 -4.29 -17.61 4.39
N PHE A 133 -3.85 -18.32 3.36
CA PHE A 133 -4.59 -19.41 2.74
C PHE A 133 -3.66 -20.44 2.10
N MET A 134 -4.15 -21.66 1.94
CA MET A 134 -3.44 -22.72 1.24
C MET A 134 -4.33 -23.30 0.14
N PHE A 135 -3.71 -23.58 -1.01
CA PHE A 135 -4.36 -24.19 -2.17
C PHE A 135 -3.56 -25.39 -2.65
N TYR A 136 -4.27 -26.33 -3.28
CA TYR A 136 -3.75 -27.62 -3.68
C TYR A 136 -3.84 -27.79 -5.19
N ASN A 137 -3.02 -28.67 -5.75
CA ASN A 137 -3.13 -29.10 -7.13
C ASN A 137 -4.32 -30.08 -7.27
N SER A 138 -5.23 -29.83 -8.20
CA SER A 138 -6.39 -30.71 -8.46
C SER A 138 -5.99 -32.13 -8.87
N ASP A 139 -4.81 -32.27 -9.49
CA ASP A 139 -4.31 -33.54 -10.00
C ASP A 139 -3.52 -34.33 -8.94
N SER A 140 -3.02 -33.64 -7.90
CA SER A 140 -2.29 -34.22 -6.77
C SER A 140 -2.41 -33.32 -5.56
N THR A 141 -3.29 -33.66 -4.61
CA THR A 141 -3.55 -32.82 -3.44
C THR A 141 -2.43 -32.84 -2.39
N LEU A 142 -1.35 -33.58 -2.67
CA LEU A 142 -0.07 -33.53 -1.92
C LEU A 142 0.83 -32.37 -2.38
N GLU A 143 0.49 -31.70 -3.48
CA GLU A 143 1.23 -30.57 -4.02
C GLU A 143 0.44 -29.27 -3.82
N ASN A 144 1.12 -28.23 -3.35
CA ASN A 144 0.54 -26.90 -3.23
C ASN A 144 0.47 -26.22 -4.61
N LYS A 145 -0.57 -25.42 -4.81
CA LYS A 145 -0.78 -24.65 -6.04
C LYS A 145 -1.23 -23.23 -5.74
N LEU A 146 -0.25 -22.42 -5.33
CA LEU A 146 -0.46 -21.04 -4.94
C LEU A 146 -0.47 -20.08 -6.15
N PRO A 147 -1.30 -19.03 -6.12
CA PRO A 147 -1.44 -18.07 -7.21
C PRO A 147 -0.23 -17.15 -7.31
N ASN A 148 0.04 -16.64 -8.51
CA ASN A 148 0.96 -15.51 -8.67
C ASN A 148 0.17 -14.21 -8.48
N TYR A 149 0.69 -13.28 -7.67
CA TYR A 149 0.00 -12.04 -7.32
C TYR A 149 0.75 -10.82 -7.84
N LEU A 150 0.12 -10.08 -8.76
CA LEU A 150 0.65 -8.86 -9.37
C LEU A 150 0.06 -7.64 -8.67
N LYS A 151 0.90 -6.64 -8.38
CA LYS A 151 0.50 -5.35 -7.81
C LYS A 151 1.20 -4.21 -8.54
N ASN A 152 0.42 -3.39 -9.22
CA ASN A 152 0.88 -2.20 -9.94
C ASN A 152 0.46 -0.95 -9.18
N ASN A 153 1.33 0.06 -9.10
CA ASN A 153 1.04 1.32 -8.45
C ASN A 153 1.58 2.49 -9.28
N ILE A 154 0.87 3.62 -9.20
CA ILE A 154 1.30 4.91 -9.72
C ILE A 154 1.05 5.95 -8.64
N ASP A 155 1.98 6.88 -8.47
CA ASP A 155 1.81 8.03 -7.60
C ASP A 155 2.38 9.31 -8.18
N VAL A 156 1.76 10.42 -7.82
CA VAL A 156 2.17 11.77 -8.20
C VAL A 156 2.22 12.63 -6.97
N LEU A 157 3.39 13.19 -6.65
CA LEU A 157 3.60 14.09 -5.52
C LEU A 157 4.00 15.47 -6.03
N VAL A 158 3.30 16.50 -5.59
CA VAL A 158 3.61 17.89 -5.89
C VAL A 158 3.81 18.66 -4.59
N LYS A 159 4.84 19.51 -4.53
CA LYS A 159 5.08 20.43 -3.40
C LYS A 159 5.47 21.81 -3.88
N TYR A 160 4.95 22.84 -3.21
CA TYR A 160 5.26 24.24 -3.51
C TYR A 160 4.87 25.18 -2.35
N LYS A 161 5.84 25.85 -1.73
CA LYS A 161 5.62 26.90 -0.72
C LYS A 161 4.64 26.52 0.40
N GLY A 162 4.59 25.25 0.80
CA GLY A 162 3.67 24.71 1.80
C GLY A 162 2.46 23.98 1.22
N PHE A 163 2.11 24.21 -0.05
CA PHE A 163 1.14 23.40 -0.77
C PHE A 163 1.71 21.99 -1.01
N ASN A 164 0.86 20.98 -0.84
CA ASN A 164 1.16 19.61 -1.21
C ASN A 164 -0.07 18.96 -1.86
N PHE A 165 0.21 18.09 -2.83
CA PHE A 165 -0.78 17.25 -3.50
C PHE A 165 -0.17 15.87 -3.70
N LEU A 166 -0.92 14.83 -3.36
CA LEU A 166 -0.54 13.44 -3.55
C LEU A 166 -1.71 12.68 -4.19
N LEU A 167 -1.47 12.12 -5.37
CA LEU A 167 -2.35 11.15 -6.01
C LEU A 167 -1.67 9.79 -5.95
N GLU A 168 -2.43 8.75 -5.61
CA GLU A 168 -1.99 7.36 -5.58
C GLU A 168 -3.05 6.51 -6.29
N TYR A 169 -2.60 5.52 -7.07
CA TYR A 169 -3.43 4.51 -7.71
C TYR A 169 -2.77 3.14 -7.55
N VAL A 170 -3.57 2.11 -7.30
CA VAL A 170 -3.14 0.71 -7.23
C VAL A 170 -4.09 -0.16 -8.05
N ASN A 171 -3.54 -1.18 -8.70
CA ASN A 171 -4.28 -2.26 -9.33
C ASN A 171 -3.59 -3.60 -9.03
N THR A 172 -4.39 -4.62 -8.76
CA THR A 172 -3.92 -5.98 -8.45
C THR A 172 -4.58 -7.01 -9.35
N ALA A 173 -3.89 -8.13 -9.57
CA ALA A 173 -4.38 -9.26 -10.35
C ALA A 173 -3.77 -10.57 -9.84
N ALA A 174 -4.47 -11.68 -10.06
CA ALA A 174 -3.99 -13.03 -9.76
C ALA A 174 -3.82 -13.87 -11.04
N TYR A 175 -2.77 -14.68 -11.09
CA TYR A 175 -2.45 -15.58 -12.21
C TYR A 175 -2.15 -17.00 -11.71
N ASN A 176 -2.01 -17.94 -12.63
CA ASN A 176 -1.69 -19.36 -12.35
C ASN A 176 -2.77 -20.10 -11.53
N LEU A 177 -4.05 -19.84 -11.82
CA LEU A 177 -5.20 -20.39 -11.08
C LEU A 177 -5.77 -21.70 -11.65
N GLN A 178 -5.37 -22.09 -12.87
CA GLN A 178 -5.96 -23.25 -13.54
C GLN A 178 -5.60 -24.53 -12.80
N GLY A 179 -6.59 -25.34 -12.42
CA GLY A 179 -6.37 -26.59 -11.68
C GLY A 179 -6.01 -26.37 -10.20
N THR A 180 -6.33 -25.19 -9.66
CA THR A 180 -6.28 -24.91 -8.22
C THR A 180 -7.49 -25.52 -7.53
N ALA A 181 -7.24 -26.25 -6.44
CA ALA A 181 -8.25 -26.78 -5.54
C ALA A 181 -8.18 -26.07 -4.18
N ILE A 182 -9.36 -25.75 -3.63
CA ILE A 182 -9.50 -25.04 -2.35
C ILE A 182 -9.39 -25.96 -1.13
N ASN A 183 -9.38 -27.28 -1.34
CA ASN A 183 -9.25 -28.27 -0.28
C ASN A 183 -8.57 -29.57 -0.78
N PRO A 184 -8.09 -30.42 0.14
CA PRO A 184 -7.46 -31.70 -0.21
C PRO A 184 -8.41 -32.73 -0.84
N SER A 185 -9.73 -32.50 -0.81
CA SER A 185 -10.73 -33.32 -1.50
C SER A 185 -10.84 -33.01 -2.99
N GLY A 186 -10.10 -32.01 -3.49
CA GLY A 186 -10.03 -31.68 -4.91
C GLY A 186 -11.15 -30.75 -5.40
N THR A 187 -11.87 -30.05 -4.51
CA THR A 187 -12.85 -29.05 -4.95
C THR A 187 -12.15 -27.92 -5.68
N LEU A 188 -12.48 -27.73 -6.97
CA LEU A 188 -11.88 -26.71 -7.81
C LEU A 188 -12.28 -25.30 -7.36
N LEU A 189 -11.34 -24.37 -7.48
CA LEU A 189 -11.56 -22.95 -7.27
C LEU A 189 -12.39 -22.37 -8.42
N ASP A 190 -13.54 -21.80 -8.10
CA ASP A 190 -14.37 -21.09 -9.09
C ASP A 190 -13.70 -19.77 -9.53
N THR A 191 -13.99 -19.32 -10.75
CA THR A 191 -13.31 -18.18 -11.39
C THR A 191 -13.32 -16.89 -10.55
N THR A 192 -14.41 -16.60 -9.85
CA THR A 192 -14.54 -15.38 -9.02
C THR A 192 -14.15 -15.59 -7.57
N GLN A 193 -13.94 -16.84 -7.14
CA GLN A 193 -13.72 -17.17 -5.74
C GLN A 193 -12.32 -16.74 -5.27
N ILE A 194 -11.37 -16.54 -6.19
CA ILE A 194 -10.03 -16.05 -5.85
C ILE A 194 -10.05 -14.68 -5.13
N SER A 195 -11.06 -13.83 -5.35
CA SER A 195 -11.19 -12.54 -4.64
C SER A 195 -11.64 -12.69 -3.19
N GLU A 196 -12.03 -13.88 -2.75
CA GLU A 196 -12.30 -14.21 -1.34
C GLU A 196 -11.00 -14.49 -0.57
N TYR A 197 -9.88 -14.67 -1.29
CA TYR A 197 -8.56 -14.97 -0.73
C TYR A 197 -7.54 -13.86 -0.99
N LEU A 198 -7.62 -13.19 -2.15
CA LEU A 198 -6.72 -12.10 -2.55
C LEU A 198 -7.45 -10.77 -2.69
N VAL A 199 -6.75 -9.68 -2.34
CA VAL A 199 -7.27 -8.31 -2.52
C VAL A 199 -7.17 -7.99 -4.00
N LEU A 200 -8.27 -8.17 -4.73
CA LEU A 200 -8.32 -8.02 -6.19
C LEU A 200 -9.17 -6.84 -6.62
N GLY A 201 -8.60 -5.99 -7.45
CA GLY A 201 -9.25 -4.79 -7.97
C GLY A 201 -8.31 -3.60 -8.06
N ASN A 202 -8.88 -2.40 -7.98
CA ASN A 202 -8.12 -1.17 -8.00
C ASN A 202 -8.64 -0.15 -6.99
N ALA A 203 -7.79 0.79 -6.61
CA ALA A 203 -8.18 1.92 -5.77
C ALA A 203 -7.34 3.14 -6.11
N TYR A 204 -7.87 4.31 -5.79
CA TYR A 204 -7.09 5.55 -5.81
C TYR A 204 -7.28 6.34 -4.52
N ASN A 205 -6.32 7.21 -4.25
CA ASN A 205 -6.34 8.14 -3.15
C ASN A 205 -5.77 9.49 -3.60
N LEU A 206 -6.46 10.55 -3.22
CA LEU A 206 -6.13 11.94 -3.45
C LEU A 206 -5.97 12.62 -2.10
N GLN A 207 -4.86 13.31 -1.89
CA GLN A 207 -4.59 14.10 -0.71
C GLN A 207 -4.12 15.48 -1.12
N ILE A 208 -4.69 16.51 -0.52
CA ILE A 208 -4.34 17.91 -0.79
C ILE A 208 -4.21 18.60 0.55
N GLY A 209 -3.16 19.39 0.72
CA GLY A 209 -2.96 20.16 1.92
C GLY A 209 -2.18 21.44 1.70
N TYR A 210 -2.30 22.36 2.65
CA TYR A 210 -1.50 23.57 2.68
C TYR A 210 -0.97 23.85 4.08
N LEU A 211 0.36 23.93 4.22
CA LEU A 211 1.08 24.27 5.44
C LEU A 211 1.43 25.76 5.45
N PHE A 212 0.71 26.54 6.26
CA PHE A 212 0.88 27.98 6.38
C PHE A 212 2.21 28.36 7.04
N LYS A 213 2.58 29.65 6.94
CA LYS A 213 3.80 30.22 7.57
C LYS A 213 3.83 30.07 9.09
N ASN A 214 2.66 30.09 9.72
CA ASN A 214 2.50 29.87 11.15
C ASN A 214 2.49 28.38 11.53
N ASP A 215 2.87 27.46 10.64
CA ASP A 215 2.95 26.01 10.89
C ASP A 215 1.60 25.33 11.21
N LEU A 216 0.48 25.98 10.86
CA LEU A 216 -0.84 25.35 10.78
C LEU A 216 -1.00 24.69 9.40
N SER A 217 -1.68 23.54 9.31
CA SER A 217 -2.11 22.94 8.05
C SER A 217 -3.61 22.72 8.01
N ILE A 218 -4.17 22.77 6.80
CA ILE A 218 -5.51 22.29 6.47
C ILE A 218 -5.36 21.26 5.36
N ASP A 219 -5.99 20.11 5.55
CA ASP A 219 -5.75 18.92 4.74
C ASP A 219 -7.09 18.25 4.38
N ILE A 220 -7.24 17.85 3.12
CA ILE A 220 -8.37 17.06 2.62
C ILE A 220 -7.86 15.77 1.98
N ARG A 221 -8.66 14.70 2.11
CA ARG A 221 -8.40 13.41 1.49
C ARG A 221 -9.69 12.87 0.88
N TRP A 222 -9.56 12.28 -0.29
CA TRP A 222 -10.62 11.51 -0.93
C TRP A 222 -10.04 10.25 -1.58
N GLY A 223 -10.74 9.12 -1.53
CA GLY A 223 -10.31 7.91 -2.21
C GLY A 223 -11.46 6.94 -2.43
N GLN A 224 -11.31 6.06 -3.42
CA GLN A 224 -12.30 5.04 -3.76
C GLN A 224 -11.63 3.71 -4.11
N SER A 225 -12.36 2.61 -3.96
CA SER A 225 -11.98 1.28 -4.43
C SER A 225 -13.03 0.65 -5.34
N PHE A 226 -12.54 -0.25 -6.19
CA PHE A 226 -13.31 -1.03 -7.14
C PHE A 226 -12.78 -2.48 -7.11
N LYS A 227 -13.56 -3.40 -6.55
CA LYS A 227 -13.27 -4.84 -6.52
C LYS A 227 -13.39 -5.45 -7.91
N GLU A 228 -12.54 -6.43 -8.21
CA GLU A 228 -12.47 -7.05 -9.55
C GLU A 228 -13.78 -7.76 -9.95
N PHE A 229 -14.35 -8.57 -9.06
CA PHE A 229 -15.59 -9.31 -9.31
C PHE A 229 -16.77 -8.64 -8.59
N SER A 230 -17.42 -7.69 -9.26
CA SER A 230 -18.52 -6.89 -8.68
C SER A 230 -19.68 -7.74 -8.13
N PHE A 231 -19.97 -8.88 -8.76
CA PHE A 231 -21.04 -9.81 -8.35
C PHE A 231 -20.65 -10.76 -7.22
N ASN A 232 -19.36 -10.88 -6.87
CA ASN A 232 -18.95 -11.71 -5.73
C ASN A 232 -18.99 -10.89 -4.44
N GLU A 233 -20.06 -11.05 -3.67
CA GLU A 233 -20.26 -10.39 -2.38
C GLU A 233 -19.24 -10.81 -1.30
N ASN A 234 -18.63 -11.99 -1.44
CA ASN A 234 -17.63 -12.51 -0.52
C ASN A 234 -16.22 -11.97 -0.78
N SER A 235 -16.03 -11.15 -1.81
CA SER A 235 -14.73 -10.54 -2.11
C SER A 235 -14.20 -9.78 -0.89
N ILE A 236 -12.94 -10.00 -0.54
CA ILE A 236 -12.34 -9.35 0.64
C ILE A 236 -12.12 -7.86 0.43
N LEU A 237 -11.85 -7.43 -0.81
CA LEU A 237 -11.86 -6.02 -1.17
C LEU A 237 -13.32 -5.58 -1.30
N LYS A 238 -13.72 -4.67 -0.42
CA LYS A 238 -15.02 -3.99 -0.50
C LYS A 238 -14.87 -2.66 -1.23
N ASN A 239 -15.89 -2.30 -1.99
CA ASN A 239 -15.99 -0.97 -2.58
C ASN A 239 -16.29 0.06 -1.50
N TYR A 240 -15.51 1.14 -1.47
CA TYR A 240 -15.69 2.22 -0.51
C TYR A 240 -15.49 3.59 -1.15
N ASP A 241 -16.09 4.61 -0.54
CA ASP A 241 -15.68 6.00 -0.61
C ASP A 241 -15.05 6.40 0.73
N ASN A 242 -13.88 7.03 0.69
CA ASN A 242 -13.18 7.52 1.85
C ASN A 242 -12.99 9.03 1.73
N MET A 243 -13.52 9.79 2.68
CA MET A 243 -13.35 11.25 2.76
C MET A 243 -12.73 11.60 4.10
N ALA A 244 -11.77 12.53 4.13
CA ALA A 244 -11.27 13.06 5.39
C ALA A 244 -10.92 14.54 5.29
N LEU A 245 -11.05 15.23 6.43
CA LEU A 245 -10.61 16.59 6.66
C LEU A 245 -9.72 16.59 7.90
N GLY A 246 -8.59 17.29 7.84
CA GLY A 246 -7.65 17.40 8.95
C GLY A 246 -7.15 18.83 9.13
N ILE A 247 -6.88 19.17 10.38
CA ILE A 247 -6.14 20.37 10.77
C ILE A 247 -4.96 19.92 11.61
N SER A 248 -3.75 20.32 11.23
CA SER A 248 -2.54 20.02 12.00
C SER A 248 -1.83 21.30 12.43
N LYS A 249 -1.11 21.23 13.54
CA LYS A 249 -0.22 22.30 14.00
C LYS A 249 1.12 21.71 14.38
N TYR A 250 2.18 22.33 13.86
CA TYR A 250 3.55 21.99 14.24
C TYR A 250 4.13 22.99 15.25
N PHE A 251 4.99 22.49 16.14
CA PHE A 251 5.70 23.26 17.15
C PHE A 251 7.17 22.84 17.21
N SER A 252 8.00 23.59 17.94
CA SER A 252 9.39 23.23 18.25
C SER A 252 10.21 22.85 17.02
N LYS A 253 10.23 23.73 16.01
CA LYS A 253 10.86 23.48 14.70
C LYS A 253 10.36 22.19 14.02
N ARG A 254 9.06 21.87 14.21
CA ARG A 254 8.34 20.71 13.67
C ARG A 254 8.71 19.36 14.29
N ALA A 255 9.37 19.36 15.44
CA ALA A 255 9.56 18.17 16.25
C ALA A 255 8.25 17.66 16.87
N VAL A 256 7.28 18.55 17.10
CA VAL A 256 5.98 18.20 17.67
C VAL A 256 4.87 18.52 16.67
N LYS A 257 3.94 17.58 16.47
CA LYS A 257 2.73 17.72 15.67
C LYS A 257 1.52 17.43 16.54
N THR A 258 0.54 18.33 16.56
CA THR A 258 -0.82 18.02 17.01
C THR A 258 -1.75 18.03 15.80
N GLN A 259 -2.74 17.14 15.79
CA GLN A 259 -3.69 17.03 14.69
C GLN A 259 -5.07 16.63 15.20
N LEU A 260 -6.09 17.25 14.63
CA LEU A 260 -7.49 16.84 14.73
C LEU A 260 -7.97 16.52 13.32
N MET A 261 -8.57 15.36 13.13
CA MET A 261 -9.13 14.98 11.84
C MET A 261 -10.45 14.23 11.99
N ALA A 262 -11.30 14.38 10.98
CA ALA A 262 -12.52 13.62 10.82
C ALA A 262 -12.44 12.84 9.49
N ARG A 263 -12.89 11.60 9.52
CA ARG A 263 -12.90 10.70 8.36
C ARG A 263 -14.24 10.00 8.27
N TYR A 264 -14.79 9.93 7.06
CA TYR A 264 -15.98 9.19 6.74
C TYR A 264 -15.66 8.10 5.73
N LEU A 265 -15.97 6.86 6.07
CA LEU A 265 -15.99 5.71 5.15
C LEU A 265 -17.43 5.36 4.82
N ASN A 266 -17.72 5.29 3.52
CA ASN A 266 -18.99 4.84 2.98
C ASN A 266 -18.77 3.55 2.17
N PHE A 267 -19.41 2.48 2.55
CA PHE A 267 -19.51 1.24 1.79
C PHE A 267 -20.90 1.19 1.16
N TYR A 268 -21.04 1.76 -0.03
CA TYR A 268 -22.35 1.95 -0.66
C TYR A 268 -23.07 0.63 -1.01
N GLU A 269 -22.34 -0.49 -1.10
CA GLU A 269 -22.92 -1.84 -1.30
C GLU A 269 -23.45 -2.44 0.00
N ASN A 270 -22.95 -2.01 1.17
CA ASN A 270 -23.42 -2.45 2.47
C ASN A 270 -23.15 -1.36 3.52
N THR A 271 -24.19 -0.57 3.79
CA THR A 271 -24.12 0.62 4.64
C THR A 271 -23.86 0.32 6.11
N ASP A 272 -24.01 -0.93 6.55
CA ASP A 272 -23.74 -1.32 7.96
C ASP A 272 -22.24 -1.19 8.30
N PHE A 273 -21.37 -1.18 7.29
CA PHE A 273 -19.94 -0.94 7.46
C PHE A 273 -19.55 0.55 7.47
N ASN A 274 -20.51 1.47 7.27
CA ASN A 274 -20.22 2.90 7.23
C ASN A 274 -19.63 3.37 8.57
N GLN A 275 -18.59 4.19 8.52
CA GLN A 275 -17.86 4.62 9.71
C GLN A 275 -17.54 6.11 9.66
N LEU A 276 -17.94 6.84 10.70
CA LEU A 276 -17.39 8.16 11.02
C LEU A 276 -16.33 8.00 12.11
N SER A 277 -15.12 8.49 11.86
CA SER A 277 -14.03 8.51 12.83
C SER A 277 -13.60 9.95 13.10
N ILE A 278 -13.40 10.29 14.37
CA ILE A 278 -12.73 11.52 14.80
C ILE A 278 -11.46 11.10 15.51
N GLU A 279 -10.32 11.56 15.01
CA GLU A 279 -9.00 11.16 15.49
C GLU A 279 -8.23 12.39 15.96
N MET A 280 -7.63 12.29 17.16
CA MET A 280 -6.71 13.28 17.72
C MET A 280 -5.33 12.66 17.87
N LEU A 281 -4.30 13.36 17.40
CA LEU A 281 -2.92 12.91 17.46
C LEU A 281 -2.06 13.97 18.15
N LEU A 282 -1.23 13.52 19.09
CA LEU A 282 -0.03 14.21 19.54
C LEU A 282 1.17 13.34 19.17
N GLN A 283 2.09 13.89 18.38
CA GLN A 283 3.28 13.20 17.93
C GLN A 283 4.52 14.02 18.29
N ILE A 284 5.55 13.33 18.79
CA ILE A 284 6.85 13.91 19.13
C ILE A 284 7.93 13.11 18.38
N LYS A 285 8.81 13.80 17.67
CA LYS A 285 10.00 13.26 17.01
C LYS A 285 11.25 13.75 17.74
N PHE A 286 12.15 12.82 18.04
CA PHE A 286 13.44 13.08 18.67
C PHE A 286 14.55 13.06 17.63
#